data_AF-A0A484LH28-F1
#
_entry.id   AF-A0A484LH28-F1
#
_cell.length_a   1.000
_cell.length_b   1.000
_cell.length_c   1.000
_cell.angle_alpha   90.00
_cell.angle_beta   90.00
_cell.angle_gamma   90.00
#
_symmetry.space_group_name_H-M   'P 1'
#
loop_
_entity.id
_entity.type
_entity.pdbx_description
1 polymer ?
#
loop_
_entity_poly.entity_id
_entity_poly.type
_entity_poly.pdbx_seq_one_letter_code
_entity_poly.pdbx_strand_id
1 'polypeptide(L)'
;MEGVNGENIMFRVDDCEKDDSFSVTWNEAKSEVSYSCLLFEYKGFFCRHAMVVLQMCGLSRIPLQYILKRWTKNAKNRHLTLEGSESAQTRVQMYNNLCKRAIKLGEVGSLSEESYNKKEFMIDSLSHIHY
;
A
#
# COMPACT_ATOMS: atom_id res chain seq x y z
N MET A 1 -8.67 38.41 3.55
CA MET A 1 -8.29 36.99 3.53
C MET A 1 -6.89 36.92 2.93
N GLU A 2 -5.87 37.09 3.76
CA GLU A 2 -4.47 37.01 3.31
C GLU A 2 -4.03 35.54 3.41
N GLY A 3 -3.80 34.92 2.27
CA GLY A 3 -3.30 33.56 2.17
C GLY A 3 -1.81 33.53 2.52
N VAL A 4 -1.45 32.72 3.52
CA VAL A 4 -0.08 32.51 4.00
C VAL A 4 0.79 32.05 2.82
N ASN A 5 1.70 32.92 2.38
CA ASN A 5 2.67 32.61 1.34
C ASN A 5 3.79 31.75 1.95
N GLY A 6 3.56 30.45 2.05
CA GLY A 6 4.61 29.50 2.41
C GLY A 6 5.75 29.57 1.39
N GLU A 7 6.98 29.66 1.87
CA GLU A 7 8.15 29.81 1.01
C GLU A 7 8.25 28.65 0.02
N ASN A 8 8.23 28.98 -1.28
CA ASN A 8 8.55 28.04 -2.34
C ASN A 8 10.06 28.00 -2.51
N ILE A 9 10.68 26.85 -2.26
CA ILE A 9 12.12 26.66 -2.48
C ILE A 9 12.30 25.99 -3.84
N MET A 10 13.04 26.64 -4.74
CA MET A 10 13.37 26.09 -6.05
C MET A 10 14.78 25.51 -6.04
N PHE A 11 14.89 24.29 -6.55
CA PHE A 11 16.12 23.55 -6.72
C PHE A 11 16.40 23.35 -8.20
N ARG A 12 17.66 23.51 -8.58
CA ARG A 12 18.18 23.13 -9.89
C ARG A 12 19.00 21.86 -9.70
N VAL A 13 18.59 20.79 -10.38
CA VAL A 13 19.20 19.46 -10.26
C VAL A 13 19.79 19.10 -11.61
N ASP A 14 21.11 18.96 -11.67
CA ASP A 14 21.79 18.52 -12.88
C ASP A 14 21.71 17.01 -13.03
N ASP A 15 21.42 16.55 -14.24
CA ASP A 15 21.25 15.16 -14.62
C ASP A 15 22.39 14.74 -15.54
N CYS A 16 23.39 14.07 -14.96
CA CYS A 16 24.59 13.65 -15.69
C CYS A 16 24.31 12.59 -16.77
N GLU A 17 23.21 11.85 -16.69
CA GLU A 17 22.87 10.85 -17.71
C GLU A 17 22.21 11.49 -18.94
N LYS A 18 21.53 12.63 -18.74
CA LYS A 18 20.84 13.37 -19.80
C LYS A 18 21.61 14.58 -20.30
N ASP A 19 22.70 14.95 -19.61
CA ASP A 19 23.44 16.19 -19.84
C ASP A 19 22.49 17.41 -19.85
N ASP A 20 21.57 17.44 -18.89
CA ASP A 20 20.51 18.45 -18.80
C ASP A 20 20.25 18.84 -17.33
N SER A 21 19.60 19.98 -17.12
CA SER A 21 19.28 20.51 -15.79
C SER A 21 17.77 20.61 -15.57
N PHE A 22 17.29 20.13 -14.43
CA PHE A 22 15.87 20.08 -14.09
C PHE A 22 15.54 21.04 -12.96
N SER A 23 14.43 21.75 -13.09
CA SER A 23 13.84 22.53 -12.00
C SER A 23 12.86 21.70 -11.19
N VAL A 24 12.99 21.77 -9.87
CA VAL A 24 12.08 21.16 -8.88
C VAL A 24 11.77 22.20 -7.82
N THR A 25 10.50 22.39 -7.51
CA THR A 25 10.04 23.32 -6.47
C THR A 25 9.38 22.53 -5.35
N TRP A 26 9.78 22.84 -4.12
CA TRP A 26 9.12 22.37 -2.91
C TRP A 26 8.32 23.50 -2.26
N ASN A 27 7.04 23.26 -2.00
CA ASN A 27 6.19 24.12 -1.19
C ASN A 27 5.98 23.46 0.17
N GLU A 28 6.61 24.01 1.20
CA GLU A 28 6.52 23.44 2.55
C GLU A 28 5.11 23.53 3.13
N ALA A 29 4.44 24.67 2.96
CA ALA A 29 3.11 24.91 3.52
C ALA A 29 2.03 23.96 2.97
N LYS A 30 2.15 23.58 1.69
CA LYS A 30 1.24 22.64 1.03
C LYS A 30 1.77 21.21 1.07
N SER A 31 3.02 21.02 1.48
CA SER A 31 3.74 19.76 1.32
C SER A 31 3.71 19.24 -0.12
N GLU A 32 3.88 20.13 -1.09
CA GLU A 32 3.76 19.82 -2.52
C GLU A 32 5.10 19.96 -3.25
N VAL A 33 5.39 19.00 -4.14
CA VAL A 33 6.52 19.05 -5.07
C VAL A 33 5.99 19.29 -6.49
N SER A 34 6.55 20.28 -7.18
CA SER A 34 6.36 20.55 -8.61
C SER A 34 7.68 20.37 -9.36
N TYR A 35 7.67 19.82 -10.58
CA TYR A 35 8.90 19.59 -11.35
C TYR A 35 8.66 19.59 -12.85
N SER A 36 9.71 19.94 -13.60
CA SER A 36 9.75 19.89 -15.06
C SER A 36 9.81 18.47 -15.63
N CYS A 37 10.21 17.47 -14.84
CA CYS A 37 10.42 16.09 -15.32
C CYS A 37 9.11 15.32 -15.63
N LEU A 38 7.93 15.86 -15.25
CA LEU A 38 6.55 15.33 -15.45
C LEU A 38 6.37 13.80 -15.31
N LEU A 39 7.23 13.14 -14.53
CA LEU A 39 7.31 11.68 -14.51
C LEU A 39 6.20 11.04 -13.67
N PHE A 40 5.63 11.81 -12.74
CA PHE A 40 4.51 11.34 -11.92
C PHE A 40 3.20 11.41 -12.70
N GLU A 41 3.03 12.38 -13.58
CA GLU A 41 1.89 12.47 -14.48
C GLU A 41 1.86 11.26 -15.41
N TYR A 42 3.03 10.79 -15.84
CA TYR A 42 3.14 9.63 -16.74
C TYR A 42 3.16 8.27 -16.04
N LYS A 43 3.91 8.12 -14.93
CA LYS A 43 4.11 6.83 -14.23
C LYS A 43 3.64 6.82 -12.78
N GLY A 44 3.29 7.98 -12.22
CA GLY A 44 2.88 8.23 -10.83
C GLY A 44 3.83 7.72 -9.77
N PHE A 45 5.12 7.92 -10.03
CA PHE A 45 6.16 7.93 -9.02
C PHE A 45 7.07 9.15 -9.27
N PHE A 46 7.77 9.59 -8.23
CA PHE A 46 8.70 10.71 -8.34
C PHE A 46 9.88 10.38 -9.27
N CYS A 47 10.28 11.33 -10.11
CA CYS A 47 11.56 11.22 -10.80
C CYS A 47 12.72 11.30 -9.79
N ARG A 48 13.91 10.83 -10.17
CA ARG A 48 15.10 10.89 -9.30
C ARG A 48 15.42 12.30 -8.80
N HIS A 49 15.18 13.32 -9.62
CA HIS A 49 15.39 14.72 -9.24
C HIS A 49 14.47 15.15 -8.09
N ALA A 50 13.18 14.78 -8.16
CA ALA A 50 12.23 15.07 -7.09
C ALA A 50 12.55 14.31 -5.81
N MET A 51 13.02 13.06 -5.91
CA MET A 51 13.44 12.28 -4.73
C MET A 51 14.63 12.93 -4.00
N VAL A 52 15.64 13.41 -4.74
CA VAL A 52 16.79 14.12 -4.16
C VAL A 52 16.35 15.40 -3.45
N VAL A 53 15.44 16.17 -4.05
CA VAL A 53 14.94 17.42 -3.44
C VAL A 53 14.16 17.15 -2.17
N LEU A 54 13.27 16.15 -2.15
CA LEU A 54 12.58 15.74 -0.92
C LEU A 54 13.57 15.42 0.20
N GLN A 55 14.66 14.70 -0.12
CA GLN A 55 15.70 14.37 0.85
C GLN A 55 16.47 15.61 1.32
N MET A 56 16.79 16.55 0.43
CA MET A 56 17.44 17.83 0.79
C MET A 56 16.56 18.70 1.68
N CYS A 57 15.23 18.65 1.49
CA CYS A 57 14.25 19.30 2.36
C CYS A 57 14.01 18.54 3.68
N GLY A 58 14.79 17.51 3.99
CA GLY A 58 14.72 16.76 5.25
C GLY A 58 13.55 15.78 5.35
N LEU A 59 12.86 15.49 4.25
CA LEU A 59 11.74 14.55 4.25
C LEU A 59 12.26 13.10 4.18
N SER A 60 12.18 12.40 5.30
CA SER A 60 12.55 10.98 5.41
C SER A 60 11.52 10.04 4.79
N ARG A 61 10.33 10.55 4.43
CA ARG A 61 9.22 9.78 3.86
C ARG A 61 8.54 10.58 2.77
N ILE A 62 8.06 9.86 1.75
CA ILE A 62 7.20 10.42 0.71
C ILE A 62 5.87 10.85 1.34
N PRO A 63 5.39 12.09 1.11
CA PRO A 63 4.08 12.51 1.58
C PRO A 63 2.95 11.61 1.05
N LEU A 64 1.96 11.31 1.89
CA LEU A 64 0.94 10.29 1.62
C LEU A 64 0.13 10.56 0.34
N GLN A 65 -0.10 11.83 0.01
CA GLN A 65 -0.83 12.26 -1.19
C GLN A 65 -0.16 11.79 -2.49
N TYR A 66 1.13 11.46 -2.45
CA TYR A 66 1.88 10.94 -3.60
C TYR A 66 2.00 9.41 -3.62
N ILE A 67 1.51 8.71 -2.59
CA ILE A 67 1.53 7.24 -2.52
C ILE A 67 0.27 6.68 -3.19
N LEU A 68 0.39 6.35 -4.47
CA LEU A 68 -0.72 5.76 -5.22
C LEU A 68 -0.95 4.29 -4.83
N LYS A 69 -2.21 3.86 -4.77
CA LYS A 69 -2.61 2.50 -4.35
C LYS A 69 -1.85 1.38 -5.07
N ARG A 70 -1.58 1.54 -6.37
CA ARG A 70 -0.83 0.58 -7.19
C ARG A 70 0.61 0.34 -6.71
N TRP A 71 1.19 1.27 -5.96
CA TRP A 71 2.54 1.20 -5.39
C TRP A 71 2.55 0.77 -3.93
N THR A 72 1.39 0.43 -3.35
CA THR A 72 1.30 -0.08 -1.98
C THR A 72 1.44 -1.61 -1.93
N LYS A 73 1.81 -2.16 -0.76
CA LYS A 73 1.79 -3.61 -0.52
C LYS A 73 0.42 -4.25 -0.80
N ASN A 74 -0.64 -3.45 -0.69
CA ASN A 74 -2.02 -3.85 -0.94
C ASN A 74 -2.46 -3.69 -2.41
N ALA A 75 -1.55 -3.39 -3.34
CA ALA A 75 -1.88 -3.22 -4.76
C ALA A 75 -2.56 -4.46 -5.37
N LYS A 76 -2.17 -5.67 -4.93
CA LYS A 76 -2.78 -6.94 -5.35
C LYS A 76 -4.01 -7.32 -4.52
N ASN A 77 -4.25 -6.63 -3.40
CA ASN A 77 -5.39 -6.89 -2.54
C ASN A 77 -6.63 -6.18 -3.09
N ARG A 78 -7.31 -6.86 -4.02
CA ARG A 78 -8.59 -6.41 -4.59
C ARG A 78 -9.69 -6.18 -3.54
N HIS A 79 -9.50 -6.65 -2.30
CA HIS A 79 -10.48 -6.58 -1.22
C HIS A 79 -10.64 -5.19 -0.60
N LEU A 80 -9.70 -4.26 -0.79
CA LEU A 80 -9.72 -2.95 -0.12
C LEU A 80 -10.17 -1.80 -1.03
N THR A 81 -10.75 -2.10 -2.20
CA THR A 81 -11.51 -1.12 -2.99
C THR A 81 -12.87 -1.71 -3.20
N LEU A 82 -13.74 -1.53 -2.22
CA LEU A 82 -15.07 -0.97 -2.45
C LEU A 82 -15.74 -0.88 -1.08
N GLU A 83 -15.81 0.34 -0.54
CA GLU A 83 -16.94 0.65 0.31
C GLU A 83 -18.19 0.43 -0.57
N GLY A 84 -18.94 -0.65 -0.32
CA GLY A 84 -20.26 -0.84 -0.90
C GLY A 84 -20.47 -1.94 -1.95
N SER A 85 -19.59 -2.95 -2.11
CA SER A 85 -20.10 -4.21 -2.67
C SER A 85 -19.42 -5.43 -2.06
N GLU A 86 -20.26 -6.35 -1.59
CA GLU A 86 -19.89 -7.73 -1.34
C GLU A 86 -19.39 -8.32 -2.66
N SER A 87 -18.10 -8.18 -2.94
CA SER A 87 -17.52 -8.86 -4.10
C SER A 87 -17.58 -10.36 -3.82
N ALA A 88 -18.40 -11.09 -4.58
CA ALA A 88 -18.48 -12.54 -4.50
C ALA A 88 -17.07 -13.14 -4.52
N GLN A 89 -16.71 -13.85 -3.44
CA GLN A 89 -15.40 -14.49 -3.36
C GLN A 89 -15.26 -15.50 -4.50
N THR A 90 -14.18 -15.42 -5.26
CA THR A 90 -13.88 -16.45 -6.27
C THR A 90 -13.65 -17.80 -5.58
N ARG A 91 -13.90 -18.91 -6.29
CA ARG A 91 -13.69 -20.26 -5.73
C ARG A 91 -12.28 -20.47 -5.16
N VAL A 92 -11.26 -19.91 -5.82
CA VAL A 92 -9.86 -19.97 -5.35
C VAL A 92 -9.68 -19.20 -4.04
N GLN A 93 -10.33 -18.05 -3.88
CA GLN A 93 -10.27 -17.29 -2.63
C GLN A 93 -10.97 -18.02 -1.47
N MET A 94 -12.16 -18.58 -1.73
CA MET A 94 -12.88 -19.38 -0.72
C MET A 94 -12.04 -20.58 -0.26
N TYR A 95 -11.48 -21.32 -1.22
CA TYR A 95 -10.58 -22.45 -0.92
C TYR A 95 -9.38 -22.02 -0.08
N ASN A 96 -8.65 -20.98 -0.50
CA ASN A 96 -7.48 -20.50 0.22
C ASN A 96 -7.83 -20.02 1.64
N ASN A 97 -8.99 -19.39 1.83
CA ASN A 97 -9.46 -18.98 3.15
C ASN A 97 -9.77 -20.19 4.05
N LEU A 98 -10.41 -21.22 3.51
CA LEU A 98 -10.66 -22.47 4.24
C LEU A 98 -9.35 -23.16 4.63
N CYS A 99 -8.39 -23.29 3.70
CA CYS A 99 -7.08 -23.88 3.99
C CYS A 99 -6.35 -23.14 5.11
N LYS A 100 -6.33 -21.81 5.09
CA LYS A 100 -5.70 -21.01 6.16
C LYS A 100 -6.34 -21.26 7.53
N ARG A 101 -7.68 -21.33 7.58
CA ARG A 101 -8.40 -21.61 8.82
C ARG A 101 -8.13 -23.04 9.31
N ALA A 102 -8.10 -24.02 8.41
CA ALA A 102 -7.79 -25.41 8.73
C ALA A 102 -6.36 -25.58 9.28
N ILE A 103 -5.37 -24.92 8.67
CA ILE A 103 -3.99 -24.91 9.18
C ILE A 103 -3.97 -24.36 10.60
N LYS A 104 -4.62 -23.20 10.84
CA LYS A 104 -4.65 -22.60 12.17
C LYS A 104 -5.35 -23.47 13.20
N LEU A 105 -6.43 -24.14 12.78
CA LEU A 105 -7.15 -25.08 13.61
C LEU A 105 -6.25 -26.25 14.05
N GLY A 106 -5.48 -26.80 13.11
CA GLY A 106 -4.47 -27.83 13.39
C GLY A 106 -3.39 -27.34 14.35
N GLU A 107 -2.79 -26.18 14.08
CA GLU A 107 -1.75 -25.58 14.93
C GLU A 107 -2.19 -25.43 16.39
N VAL A 108 -3.38 -24.87 16.63
CA VAL A 108 -3.87 -24.64 17.99
C VAL A 108 -4.43 -25.95 18.57
N GLY A 109 -4.97 -26.83 17.72
CA GLY A 109 -5.58 -28.10 18.12
C GLY A 109 -4.58 -29.10 18.64
N SER A 110 -3.38 -29.13 18.06
CA SER A 110 -2.30 -30.01 18.49
C SER A 110 -1.59 -29.57 19.77
N LEU A 111 -2.02 -28.49 20.43
CA LEU A 111 -1.35 -27.97 21.63
C LEU A 111 -1.66 -28.77 22.90
N SER A 112 -2.79 -29.49 22.93
CA SER A 112 -3.16 -30.39 24.03
C SER A 112 -4.22 -31.39 23.58
N GLU A 113 -4.32 -32.53 24.26
CA GLU A 113 -5.35 -33.54 23.99
C GLU A 113 -6.77 -32.97 24.14
N GLU A 114 -7.01 -32.13 25.15
CA GLU A 114 -8.28 -31.44 25.33
C GLU A 114 -8.62 -30.49 24.16
N SER A 115 -7.62 -29.75 23.65
CA SER A 115 -7.78 -28.85 22.49
C SER A 115 -8.02 -29.63 21.20
N TYR A 116 -7.36 -30.78 21.04
CA TYR A 116 -7.53 -31.70 19.93
C TYR A 116 -8.96 -32.25 19.91
N ASN A 117 -9.41 -32.89 20.99
CA ASN A 117 -10.73 -33.51 21.10
C ASN A 117 -11.87 -32.50 20.84
N LYS A 118 -11.76 -31.27 21.39
CA LYS A 118 -12.75 -30.21 21.16
C LYS A 118 -12.85 -29.80 19.69
N LYS A 119 -11.72 -29.74 18.98
CA LYS A 119 -11.68 -29.29 17.58
C LYS A 119 -12.01 -30.40 16.60
N GLU A 120 -11.59 -31.62 16.88
CA GLU A 120 -12.01 -32.82 16.16
C GLU A 120 -13.54 -32.93 16.18
N PHE A 121 -14.16 -32.83 17.35
CA PHE A 121 -15.62 -32.81 17.47
C PHE A 121 -16.29 -31.68 16.67
N MET A 122 -15.72 -30.47 16.68
CA MET A 122 -16.22 -29.37 15.85
C MET A 122 -16.08 -29.63 14.35
N ILE A 123 -14.98 -30.24 13.90
CA ILE A 123 -14.77 -30.61 12.49
C ILE A 123 -15.82 -31.64 12.06
N ASP A 124 -16.04 -32.67 12.89
CA ASP A 124 -17.01 -33.73 12.61
C ASP A 124 -18.45 -33.21 12.63
N SER A 125 -18.77 -32.29 13.56
CA SER A 125 -20.08 -31.65 13.61
C SER A 125 -20.36 -30.82 12.34
N LEU A 126 -19.34 -30.15 11.80
CA LEU A 126 -19.48 -29.35 10.58
C LEU A 126 -19.58 -30.20 9.31
N SER A 127 -18.96 -31.39 9.28
CA SER A 127 -19.03 -32.30 8.12
C SER A 127 -20.42 -32.94 7.97
N HIS A 128 -21.17 -33.06 9.08
CA HIS A 128 -22.51 -33.64 9.11
C HIS A 128 -23.63 -32.64 8.76
N ILE A 129 -23.35 -31.34 8.65
CA ILE A 129 -24.35 -30.31 8.30
C ILE A 129 -24.68 -30.28 6.80
N HIS A 130 -23.95 -31.05 5.97
CA HIS A 130 -24.17 -31.13 4.52
C HIS A 130 -24.87 -32.42 4.04
N TYR A 131 -25.58 -33.13 4.92
CA TYR A 131 -26.60 -34.13 4.57
C TYR A 131 -27.84 -33.93 5.45
#